data_AF-I2DSV4-F1
#
_entry.id   AF-I2DSV4-F1
#
_cell.length_a   1.000
_cell.length_b   1.000
_cell.length_c   1.000
_cell.angle_alpha   90.00
_cell.angle_beta   90.00
_cell.angle_gamma   90.00
#
_symmetry.space_group_name_H-M   'P 1'
#
loop_
_entity.id
_entity.type
_entity.pdbx_description
1 polymer ?
#
loop_
_entity_poly.entity_id
_entity_poly.type
_entity_poly.pdbx_seq_one_letter_code
_entity_poly.pdbx_strand_id
1 'polypeptide(L)'
;MREKQTGMKMDVIQRQDNINKAVISLRKLLEIGLLGQYTWFEAIEVIAFGNVDSAGNRPTRNVFSIYVAEHGEMPSTSRSIFLDKKSKKLKGFDGWSFRVTKRPVGISELLESLECYGRIGTWTPPGQPPLEVGNLVARPAAFCPPDSHTDVPLNAVLKNNFWSGSYVIELKDDEKSTLRDLARKDAAFGELSEWLMTMLPLNLARVPDRIGDVLFQIPANALVVNFRRRPGKPVELRLAWNPEIKARPVLAEYRVEQDGLISCFSRFDLQEGAWAFDIPETSGDLQMSVWDIENNLLLAATATLQVHGGKWRFESHTSSGVAEPRRFKAIGPGGDAEIHEIALMEPSGGWRHHRQPRRPEDVDWRARRELKARMNQLVVSRKFLQYGHDSARQQDERRRALEDLRVLIRSVSHGAVYLWDPYLSANDVLNTLAFCTDAGTELWGLTSSKPSKMRQCDTNDDVDDIDSADAADATDREQWIETQRNTLDDAFDGPPCMKLEFRMSWGIQGSFHDRFLIFPGLGRGRTRVWSLGASINHIGAQHCIVQEVSYPEPVLEAFQGFWEQSNRPEHLIWKYS
;
A
#
# COMPACT_ATOMS: atom_id res chain seq x y z
N MET A 1 46.91 -11.43 -12.83
CA MET A 1 46.34 -12.09 -14.03
C MET A 1 45.75 -13.47 -13.70
N ARG A 2 46.46 -14.34 -12.95
CA ARG A 2 45.92 -15.62 -12.44
C ARG A 2 44.68 -15.46 -11.55
N GLU A 3 44.66 -14.53 -10.59
CA GLU A 3 43.49 -14.32 -9.70
C GLU A 3 42.21 -13.87 -10.44
N LYS A 4 42.34 -13.02 -11.48
CA LYS A 4 41.20 -12.62 -12.33
C LYS A 4 40.65 -13.81 -13.14
N GLN A 5 41.53 -14.69 -13.63
CA GLN A 5 41.12 -15.92 -14.32
C GLN A 5 40.46 -16.93 -13.37
N THR A 6 40.95 -17.05 -12.13
CA THR A 6 40.34 -17.92 -11.11
C THR A 6 38.96 -17.42 -10.68
N GLY A 7 38.80 -16.10 -10.46
CA GLY A 7 37.51 -15.49 -10.11
C GLY A 7 36.46 -15.63 -11.21
N MET A 8 36.85 -15.42 -12.47
CA MET A 8 35.95 -15.56 -13.63
C MET A 8 35.51 -17.02 -13.85
N LYS A 9 36.39 -17.99 -13.57
CA LYS A 9 36.06 -19.41 -13.65
C LYS A 9 35.12 -19.86 -12.53
N MET A 10 35.27 -19.30 -11.32
CA MET A 10 34.37 -19.55 -10.19
C MET A 10 32.96 -18.99 -10.44
N ASP A 11 32.85 -17.81 -11.04
CA ASP A 11 31.57 -17.17 -11.37
C ASP A 11 30.77 -17.96 -12.42
N VAL A 12 31.44 -18.50 -13.45
CA VAL A 12 30.81 -19.37 -14.46
C VAL A 12 30.30 -20.68 -13.84
N ILE A 13 31.09 -21.32 -12.95
CA ILE A 13 30.66 -22.55 -12.26
C ILE A 13 29.45 -22.28 -11.37
N GLN A 14 29.47 -21.18 -10.61
CA GLN A 14 28.37 -20.79 -9.72
C GLN A 14 27.07 -20.50 -10.50
N ARG A 15 27.18 -19.78 -11.62
CA ARG A 15 26.04 -19.54 -12.53
C ARG A 15 25.50 -20.84 -13.10
N GLN A 16 26.38 -21.71 -13.61
CA GLN A 16 25.97 -23.01 -14.16
C GLN A 16 25.20 -23.83 -13.13
N ASP A 17 25.72 -23.94 -11.90
CA ASP A 17 25.07 -24.70 -10.82
C ASP A 17 23.72 -24.11 -10.43
N ASN A 18 23.63 -22.78 -10.34
CA ASN A 18 22.38 -22.07 -10.04
C ASN A 18 21.30 -22.34 -11.10
N ILE A 19 21.67 -22.24 -12.38
CA ILE A 19 20.75 -22.49 -13.49
C ILE A 19 20.39 -23.98 -13.62
N ASN A 20 21.33 -24.89 -13.39
CA ASN A 20 21.05 -26.33 -13.38
C ASN A 20 19.97 -26.70 -12.34
N LYS A 21 20.02 -26.10 -11.15
CA LYS A 21 18.96 -26.29 -10.12
C LYS A 21 17.60 -25.80 -10.61
N ALA A 22 17.55 -24.67 -11.31
CA ALA A 22 16.34 -24.14 -11.90
C ALA A 22 15.76 -25.09 -12.96
N VAL A 23 16.62 -25.61 -13.85
CA VAL A 23 16.25 -26.58 -14.89
C VAL A 23 15.71 -27.87 -14.28
N ILE A 24 16.35 -28.41 -13.24
CA ILE A 24 15.86 -29.60 -12.52
C ILE A 24 14.48 -29.33 -11.91
N SER A 25 14.30 -28.19 -11.25
CA SER A 25 13.00 -27.78 -10.69
C SER A 25 11.94 -27.63 -11.77
N LEU A 26 12.25 -27.00 -12.90
CA LEU A 26 11.33 -26.85 -14.04
C LEU A 26 10.93 -28.21 -14.60
N ARG A 27 11.89 -29.11 -14.85
CA ARG A 27 11.63 -30.47 -15.35
C ARG A 27 10.68 -31.23 -14.42
N LYS A 28 10.92 -31.16 -13.09
CA LYS A 28 10.02 -31.76 -12.10
C LYS A 28 8.61 -31.18 -12.20
N LEU A 29 8.45 -29.85 -12.17
CA LEU A 29 7.12 -29.22 -12.19
C LEU A 29 6.35 -29.46 -13.50
N LEU A 30 7.05 -29.74 -14.60
CA LEU A 30 6.48 -30.06 -15.91
C LEU A 30 6.21 -31.56 -16.12
N GLU A 31 6.51 -32.42 -15.14
CA GLU A 31 6.19 -33.85 -15.23
C GLU A 31 4.68 -34.05 -15.47
N ILE A 32 4.37 -34.88 -16.45
CA ILE A 32 2.98 -35.10 -16.91
C ILE A 32 2.14 -35.62 -15.76
N GLY A 33 1.03 -34.91 -15.49
CA GLY A 33 0.08 -35.27 -14.45
C GLY A 33 0.45 -34.76 -13.06
N LEU A 34 1.61 -34.12 -12.88
CA LEU A 34 2.00 -33.56 -11.58
C LEU A 34 1.20 -32.29 -11.26
N LEU A 35 1.43 -31.20 -12.00
CA LEU A 35 0.66 -29.96 -11.90
C LEU A 35 -0.34 -29.77 -13.03
N GLY A 36 -0.22 -30.56 -14.10
CA GLY A 36 -0.99 -30.43 -15.32
C GLY A 36 -0.39 -31.31 -16.40
N GLN A 37 -0.84 -31.11 -17.64
CA GLN A 37 -0.28 -31.77 -18.81
C GLN A 37 0.29 -30.72 -19.77
N TYR A 38 1.48 -30.21 -19.48
CA TYR A 38 2.09 -29.14 -20.26
C TYR A 38 2.90 -29.69 -21.43
N THR A 39 2.78 -29.04 -22.58
CA THR A 39 3.42 -29.49 -23.83
C THR A 39 4.25 -28.40 -24.51
N TRP A 40 3.92 -27.13 -24.26
CA TRP A 40 4.64 -25.97 -24.79
C TRP A 40 4.53 -24.78 -23.82
N PHE A 41 5.28 -23.72 -24.10
CA PHE A 41 5.23 -22.45 -23.37
C PHE A 41 4.75 -21.31 -24.26
N GLU A 42 3.81 -20.50 -23.77
CA GLU A 42 3.55 -19.19 -24.34
C GLU A 42 4.57 -18.18 -23.80
N ALA A 43 5.45 -17.71 -24.68
CA ALA A 43 6.40 -16.66 -24.36
C ALA A 43 5.79 -15.28 -24.59
N ILE A 44 5.85 -14.43 -23.58
CA ILE A 44 5.53 -13.00 -23.66
C ILE A 44 6.77 -12.23 -23.21
N GLU A 45 7.37 -11.46 -24.11
CA GLU A 45 8.65 -10.80 -23.87
C GLU A 45 8.55 -9.31 -24.22
N VAL A 46 8.83 -8.45 -23.26
CA VAL A 46 8.94 -6.99 -23.42
C VAL A 46 10.41 -6.68 -23.71
N ILE A 47 10.67 -6.12 -24.88
CA ILE A 47 12.02 -5.93 -25.41
C ILE A 47 12.24 -4.47 -25.75
N ALA A 48 13.38 -3.92 -25.32
CA ALA A 48 13.83 -2.60 -25.74
C ALA A 48 14.84 -2.73 -26.88
N PHE A 49 14.63 -1.98 -27.96
CA PHE A 49 15.47 -1.89 -29.15
C PHE A 49 16.12 -0.52 -29.18
N GLY A 50 17.45 -0.48 -29.14
CA GLY A 50 18.21 0.74 -29.25
C GLY A 50 18.34 1.23 -30.69
N ASN A 51 19.00 2.38 -30.83
CA ASN A 51 19.47 2.87 -32.12
C ASN A 51 20.54 1.94 -32.69
N VAL A 52 20.60 1.89 -34.02
CA VAL A 52 21.67 1.16 -34.72
C VAL A 52 23.00 1.81 -34.38
N ASP A 53 23.95 1.01 -33.91
CA ASP A 53 25.30 1.46 -33.59
C ASP A 53 26.14 1.70 -34.86
N SER A 54 27.35 2.21 -34.66
CA SER A 54 28.29 2.49 -35.77
C SER A 54 28.70 1.23 -36.56
N ALA A 55 28.48 0.04 -36.00
CA ALA A 55 28.76 -1.25 -36.64
C ALA A 55 27.53 -1.84 -37.35
N GLY A 56 26.39 -1.14 -37.36
CA GLY A 56 25.15 -1.63 -37.97
C GLY A 56 24.33 -2.57 -37.07
N ASN A 57 24.75 -2.80 -35.83
CA ASN A 57 24.04 -3.66 -34.89
C ASN A 57 22.98 -2.88 -34.13
N ARG A 58 21.86 -3.53 -33.84
CA ARG A 58 20.81 -2.97 -33.01
C ARG A 58 20.85 -3.62 -31.64
N PRO A 59 21.26 -2.91 -30.57
CA PRO A 59 21.27 -3.49 -29.24
C PRO A 59 19.83 -3.78 -28.80
N THR A 60 19.62 -4.94 -28.18
CA THR A 60 18.31 -5.36 -27.68
C THR A 60 18.44 -5.79 -26.23
N ARG A 61 17.54 -5.31 -25.38
CA ARG A 61 17.53 -5.59 -23.93
C ARG A 61 16.25 -6.30 -23.54
N ASN A 62 16.36 -7.35 -22.72
CA ASN A 62 15.20 -7.90 -22.02
C ASN A 62 14.71 -6.86 -21.00
N VAL A 63 13.44 -6.45 -21.07
CA VAL A 63 12.83 -5.58 -20.06
C VAL A 63 12.00 -6.39 -19.09
N PHE A 64 11.34 -7.44 -19.56
CA PHE A 64 10.61 -8.41 -18.76
C PHE A 64 10.22 -9.58 -19.67
N SER A 65 10.41 -10.81 -19.23
CA SER A 65 9.96 -12.00 -19.97
C SER A 65 9.17 -12.93 -19.06
N ILE A 66 8.08 -13.48 -19.57
CA ILE A 66 7.32 -14.54 -18.92
C ILE A 66 7.04 -15.67 -19.91
N TYR A 67 7.32 -16.91 -19.49
CA TYR A 67 7.00 -18.14 -20.19
C TYR A 67 5.93 -18.88 -19.39
N VAL A 68 4.75 -19.06 -19.97
CA VAL A 68 3.60 -19.69 -19.30
C VAL A 68 3.39 -21.07 -19.89
N ALA A 69 3.42 -22.11 -19.04
CA ALA A 69 3.22 -23.48 -19.48
C ALA A 69 1.76 -23.69 -19.93
N GLU A 70 1.58 -24.23 -21.13
CA GLU A 70 0.27 -24.43 -21.77
C GLU A 70 0.08 -25.91 -22.16
N HIS A 71 -1.19 -26.32 -22.20
CA HIS A 71 -1.61 -27.66 -22.61
C HIS A 71 -2.15 -27.64 -24.05
N GLY A 72 -2.09 -28.78 -24.73
CA GLY A 72 -2.68 -28.98 -26.06
C GLY A 72 -1.68 -28.83 -27.20
N GLU A 73 -2.19 -28.76 -28.43
CA GLU A 73 -1.36 -28.63 -29.62
C GLU A 73 -0.67 -27.26 -29.65
N MET A 74 0.65 -27.27 -29.89
CA MET A 74 1.43 -26.05 -30.00
C MET A 74 0.99 -25.27 -31.24
N PRO A 75 0.50 -24.01 -31.11
CA PRO A 75 0.06 -23.24 -32.26
C PRO A 75 1.20 -22.98 -33.25
N SER A 76 0.88 -22.84 -34.54
CA SER A 76 1.84 -22.34 -35.51
C SER A 76 2.22 -20.88 -35.21
N THR A 77 3.51 -20.56 -35.20
CA THR A 77 3.98 -19.18 -35.05
C THR A 77 3.38 -18.28 -36.13
N SER A 78 2.75 -17.19 -35.72
CA SER A 78 2.18 -16.21 -36.65
C SER A 78 3.27 -15.54 -37.51
N ARG A 79 2.88 -14.97 -38.66
CA ARG A 79 3.82 -14.19 -39.50
C ARG A 79 4.42 -12.96 -38.79
N SER A 80 3.76 -12.45 -37.74
CA SER A 80 4.25 -11.33 -36.93
C SER A 80 4.27 -11.71 -35.46
N ILE A 81 5.48 -11.92 -34.93
CA ILE A 81 5.73 -12.23 -33.52
C ILE A 81 5.38 -11.08 -32.57
N PHE A 82 5.24 -9.85 -33.09
CA PHE A 82 4.94 -8.66 -32.30
C PHE A 82 3.43 -8.48 -32.10
N LEU A 83 3.03 -8.25 -30.84
CA LEU A 83 1.66 -7.88 -30.48
C LEU A 83 1.34 -6.44 -30.85
N ASP A 84 2.32 -5.55 -30.77
CA ASP A 84 2.17 -4.13 -31.09
C ASP A 84 2.24 -3.87 -32.60
N LYS A 85 1.34 -3.01 -33.10
CA LYS A 85 1.38 -2.51 -34.48
C LYS A 85 2.53 -1.52 -34.72
N LYS A 86 2.96 -0.82 -33.68
CA LYS A 86 4.03 0.20 -33.72
C LYS A 86 4.82 0.15 -32.42
N SER A 87 6.14 0.31 -32.54
CA SER A 87 7.04 0.42 -31.38
C SER A 87 6.69 1.64 -30.52
N LYS A 88 6.73 1.49 -29.19
CA LYS A 88 6.54 2.57 -28.23
C LYS A 88 7.86 3.29 -27.96
N LYS A 89 7.87 4.62 -28.02
CA LYS A 89 8.95 5.45 -27.48
C LYS A 89 8.43 6.10 -26.20
N LEU A 90 9.24 6.12 -25.15
CA LEU A 90 8.88 6.71 -23.85
C LEU A 90 9.44 8.13 -23.76
N LYS A 91 8.69 9.03 -23.12
CA LYS A 91 9.13 10.41 -22.92
C LYS A 91 10.31 10.44 -21.95
N GLY A 92 11.37 11.16 -22.32
CA GLY A 92 12.58 11.27 -21.50
C GLY A 92 13.44 9.99 -21.47
N PHE A 93 13.18 9.03 -22.37
CA PHE A 93 14.00 7.83 -22.58
C PHE A 93 14.39 7.70 -24.06
N ASP A 94 15.23 8.63 -24.51
CA ASP A 94 15.61 8.76 -25.91
C ASP A 94 16.55 7.65 -26.37
N GLY A 95 16.49 7.34 -27.67
CA GLY A 95 17.35 6.34 -28.31
C GLY A 95 16.90 4.89 -28.17
N TRP A 96 15.77 4.65 -27.48
CA TRP A 96 15.19 3.33 -27.30
C TRP A 96 13.73 3.28 -27.76
N SER A 97 13.31 2.10 -28.20
CA SER A 97 11.94 1.80 -28.58
C SER A 97 11.53 0.43 -28.05
N PHE A 98 10.30 0.30 -27.57
CA PHE A 98 9.82 -0.88 -26.88
C PHE A 98 8.83 -1.62 -27.76
N ARG A 99 8.91 -2.95 -27.74
CA ARG A 99 7.97 -3.85 -28.40
C ARG A 99 7.66 -5.04 -27.51
N VAL A 100 6.51 -5.66 -27.73
CA VAL A 100 6.08 -6.86 -27.03
C VAL A 100 5.93 -7.99 -28.03
N THR A 101 6.59 -9.11 -27.75
CA THR A 101 6.44 -10.32 -28.55
C THR A 101 5.56 -11.34 -27.83
N LYS A 102 4.82 -12.12 -28.61
CA LYS A 102 4.01 -13.23 -28.12
C LYS A 102 4.13 -14.40 -29.08
N ARG A 103 4.56 -15.56 -28.59
CA ARG A 103 4.84 -16.73 -29.44
C ARG A 103 4.82 -18.05 -28.67
N PRO A 104 4.49 -19.16 -29.33
CA PRO A 104 4.64 -20.49 -28.77
C PRO A 104 6.11 -20.93 -28.79
N VAL A 105 6.52 -21.70 -27.78
CA VAL A 105 7.90 -22.17 -27.57
C VAL A 105 7.89 -23.62 -27.10
N GLY A 106 8.72 -24.46 -27.70
CA GLY A 106 8.88 -25.85 -27.25
C GLY A 106 9.56 -25.93 -25.88
N ILE A 107 9.13 -26.88 -25.04
CA ILE A 107 9.73 -27.10 -23.71
C ILE A 107 11.25 -27.36 -23.84
N SER A 108 11.65 -28.25 -24.74
CA SER A 108 13.08 -28.59 -24.93
C SER A 108 13.92 -27.39 -25.35
N GLU A 109 13.44 -26.59 -26.31
CA GLU A 109 14.15 -25.41 -26.80
C GLU A 109 14.37 -24.38 -25.68
N LEU A 110 13.35 -24.16 -24.82
CA LEU A 110 13.45 -23.22 -23.71
C LEU A 110 14.42 -23.71 -22.63
N LEU A 111 14.43 -25.01 -22.34
CA LEU A 111 15.38 -25.61 -21.40
C LEU A 111 16.81 -25.55 -21.95
N GLU A 112 17.00 -25.73 -23.25
CA GLU A 112 18.31 -25.55 -23.91
C GLU A 112 18.79 -24.09 -23.82
N SER A 113 17.91 -23.10 -24.00
CA SER A 113 18.24 -21.68 -23.79
C SER A 113 18.69 -21.39 -22.35
N LEU A 114 18.05 -22.00 -21.35
CA LEU A 114 18.45 -21.91 -19.94
C LEU A 114 19.83 -22.52 -19.71
N GLU A 115 20.04 -23.77 -20.15
CA GLU A 115 21.32 -24.47 -20.02
C GLU A 115 22.45 -23.72 -20.76
N CYS A 116 22.14 -23.10 -21.89
CA CYS A 116 23.05 -22.23 -22.63
C CYS A 116 23.41 -21.00 -21.79
N TYR A 117 22.42 -20.29 -21.23
CA TYR A 117 22.67 -19.16 -20.34
C TYR A 117 23.56 -19.52 -19.14
N GLY A 118 23.33 -20.68 -18.51
CA GLY A 118 24.20 -21.20 -17.46
C GLY A 118 25.66 -21.25 -17.90
N ARG A 119 25.92 -21.81 -19.10
CA ARG A 119 27.27 -22.06 -19.62
C ARG A 119 27.94 -20.76 -20.07
N ILE A 120 27.30 -20.02 -20.96
CA ILE A 120 27.92 -18.92 -21.69
C ILE A 120 27.58 -17.53 -21.12
N GLY A 121 26.53 -17.42 -20.30
CA GLY A 121 26.09 -16.15 -19.71
C GLY A 121 25.30 -15.25 -20.66
N THR A 122 24.99 -15.72 -21.87
CA THR A 122 24.20 -15.00 -22.86
C THR A 122 22.80 -15.57 -22.92
N TRP A 123 21.79 -14.73 -22.68
CA TRP A 123 20.39 -15.14 -22.77
C TRP A 123 19.94 -15.05 -24.24
N THR A 124 19.62 -16.20 -24.82
CA THR A 124 19.08 -16.29 -26.18
C THR A 124 17.75 -17.01 -26.11
N PRO A 125 16.62 -16.27 -26.08
CA PRO A 125 15.32 -16.90 -26.11
C PRO A 125 15.15 -17.73 -27.39
N PRO A 126 14.40 -18.84 -27.35
CA PRO A 126 14.15 -19.64 -28.56
C PRO A 126 13.57 -18.77 -29.68
N GLY A 127 13.99 -18.92 -30.93
CA GLY A 127 13.40 -18.15 -32.04
C GLY A 127 13.61 -16.62 -32.00
N GLN A 128 14.50 -16.10 -31.14
CA GLN A 128 14.87 -14.69 -31.08
C GLN A 128 16.39 -14.48 -31.08
N PRO A 129 16.89 -13.30 -31.49
CA PRO A 129 18.29 -12.97 -31.30
C PRO A 129 18.66 -12.87 -29.81
N PRO A 130 19.96 -12.94 -29.47
CA PRO A 130 20.42 -12.73 -28.10
C PRO A 130 19.93 -11.42 -27.51
N LEU A 131 19.39 -11.48 -26.30
CA LEU A 131 18.95 -10.30 -25.55
C LEU A 131 19.98 -9.96 -24.48
N GLU A 132 20.30 -8.68 -24.36
CA GLU A 132 21.12 -8.14 -23.28
C GLU A 132 20.33 -8.27 -21.96
N VAL A 133 20.91 -8.97 -20.98
CA VAL A 133 20.36 -9.22 -19.65
C VAL A 133 21.40 -8.87 -18.59
N GLY A 134 20.97 -8.54 -17.37
CA GLY A 134 21.88 -8.48 -16.23
C GLY A 134 22.34 -9.88 -15.77
N ASN A 135 22.93 -9.94 -14.58
CA ASN A 135 23.30 -11.23 -13.99
C ASN A 135 22.05 -11.89 -13.41
N LEU A 136 21.44 -12.81 -14.17
CA LEU A 136 20.23 -13.51 -13.80
C LEU A 136 20.54 -14.63 -12.82
N VAL A 137 19.95 -14.54 -11.63
CA VAL A 137 20.07 -15.53 -10.57
C VAL A 137 18.74 -16.24 -10.39
N ALA A 138 18.74 -17.56 -10.59
CA ALA A 138 17.58 -18.39 -10.36
C ALA A 138 17.20 -18.42 -8.88
N ARG A 139 15.91 -18.17 -8.62
CA ARG A 139 15.27 -18.31 -7.32
C ARG A 139 14.56 -19.67 -7.22
N PRO A 140 14.44 -20.23 -6.00
CA PRO A 140 13.65 -21.45 -5.78
C PRO A 140 12.21 -21.27 -6.29
N ALA A 141 11.60 -22.37 -6.74
CA ALA A 141 10.20 -22.38 -7.13
C ALA A 141 9.32 -21.89 -5.97
N ALA A 142 8.44 -20.93 -6.25
CA ALA A 142 7.50 -20.39 -5.29
C ALA A 142 6.07 -20.61 -5.79
N PHE A 143 5.15 -20.93 -4.89
CA PHE A 143 3.73 -21.00 -5.22
C PHE A 143 3.08 -19.62 -5.08
N CYS A 144 2.40 -19.16 -6.13
CA CYS A 144 1.63 -17.95 -6.16
C CYS A 144 0.14 -18.28 -6.18
N PRO A 145 -0.60 -18.07 -5.07
CA PRO A 145 -2.05 -18.27 -5.07
C PRO A 145 -2.75 -17.20 -5.95
N PRO A 146 -3.98 -17.48 -6.40
CA PRO A 146 -4.81 -16.47 -7.05
C PRO A 146 -5.14 -15.33 -6.07
N ASP A 147 -5.53 -14.19 -6.63
CA ASP A 147 -6.03 -13.07 -5.84
C ASP A 147 -7.31 -13.45 -5.08
N SER A 148 -7.51 -12.82 -3.93
CA SER A 148 -8.69 -12.98 -3.07
C SER A 148 -9.22 -11.61 -2.65
N HIS A 149 -9.65 -11.43 -1.40
CA HIS A 149 -9.85 -10.08 -0.84
C HIS A 149 -8.53 -9.30 -0.70
N THR A 150 -7.40 -10.01 -0.69
CA THR A 150 -6.07 -9.42 -0.76
C THR A 150 -5.44 -9.76 -2.10
N ASP A 151 -4.92 -8.75 -2.79
CA ASP A 151 -4.15 -8.92 -4.02
C ASP A 151 -2.74 -9.45 -3.70
N VAL A 152 -2.29 -10.44 -4.45
CA VAL A 152 -0.89 -10.90 -4.45
C VAL A 152 -0.13 -10.10 -5.50
N PRO A 153 0.90 -9.32 -5.15
CA PRO A 153 1.58 -8.43 -6.10
C PRO A 153 2.10 -9.12 -7.36
N LEU A 154 2.53 -10.38 -7.26
CA LEU A 154 3.06 -11.13 -8.40
C LEU A 154 1.98 -11.42 -9.46
N ASN A 155 0.71 -11.53 -9.07
CA ASN A 155 -0.41 -11.74 -10.02
C ASN A 155 -0.57 -10.58 -11.01
N ALA A 156 0.00 -9.41 -10.73
CA ALA A 156 0.02 -8.28 -11.66
C ALA A 156 0.79 -8.54 -12.96
N VAL A 157 1.63 -9.58 -13.02
CA VAL A 157 2.45 -9.92 -14.19
C VAL A 157 2.31 -11.39 -14.62
N LEU A 158 1.55 -12.20 -13.89
CA LEU A 158 1.26 -13.58 -14.27
C LEU A 158 0.08 -13.64 -15.22
N LYS A 159 0.12 -14.59 -16.16
CA LYS A 159 -1.01 -14.82 -17.07
C LYS A 159 -2.04 -15.71 -16.37
N ASN A 160 -3.26 -15.22 -16.25
CA ASN A 160 -4.43 -16.01 -15.87
C ASN A 160 -4.21 -16.90 -14.63
N ASN A 161 -3.61 -16.36 -13.56
CA ASN A 161 -3.43 -17.11 -12.31
C ASN A 161 -4.76 -17.21 -11.53
N PHE A 162 -5.71 -17.92 -12.11
CA PHE A 162 -7.06 -18.13 -11.60
C PHE A 162 -7.19 -19.55 -11.02
N TRP A 163 -8.23 -19.77 -10.21
CA TRP A 163 -8.57 -21.06 -9.61
C TRP A 163 -7.63 -21.53 -8.48
N SER A 164 -6.63 -22.36 -8.79
CA SER A 164 -5.83 -23.05 -7.78
C SER A 164 -4.51 -22.35 -7.49
N GLY A 165 -3.99 -21.56 -8.44
CA GLY A 165 -2.69 -20.88 -8.34
C GLY A 165 -1.67 -21.40 -9.35
N SER A 166 -0.43 -20.94 -9.25
CA SER A 166 0.67 -21.30 -10.15
C SER A 166 1.99 -21.38 -9.39
N TYR A 167 2.86 -22.30 -9.79
CA TYR A 167 4.28 -22.18 -9.45
C TYR A 167 4.96 -21.18 -10.35
N VAL A 168 5.90 -20.44 -9.77
CA VAL A 168 6.76 -19.49 -10.48
C VAL A 168 8.21 -19.81 -10.16
N ILE A 169 9.02 -19.97 -11.21
CA ILE A 169 10.48 -19.96 -11.13
C ILE A 169 10.95 -18.66 -11.75
N GLU A 170 11.77 -17.92 -11.03
CA GLU A 170 12.21 -16.57 -11.40
C GLU A 170 13.73 -16.60 -11.60
N LEU A 171 14.20 -16.20 -12.78
CA LEU A 171 15.56 -15.76 -12.96
C LEU A 171 15.60 -14.25 -12.76
N LYS A 172 16.16 -13.84 -11.62
CA LYS A 172 16.09 -12.46 -11.16
C LYS A 172 17.35 -11.69 -11.55
N ASP A 173 17.19 -10.52 -12.14
CA ASP A 173 18.28 -9.57 -12.34
C ASP A 173 18.37 -8.65 -11.11
N ASP A 174 19.13 -8.98 -10.07
CA ASP A 174 19.17 -8.13 -8.87
C ASP A 174 19.92 -6.80 -9.09
N GLU A 175 20.88 -6.76 -10.01
CA GLU A 175 21.74 -5.59 -10.23
C GLU A 175 21.16 -4.58 -11.22
N LYS A 176 20.21 -5.02 -12.07
CA LYS A 176 19.59 -4.24 -13.14
C LYS A 176 20.60 -3.57 -14.04
N SER A 177 21.75 -4.19 -14.24
CA SER A 177 22.94 -3.55 -14.83
C SER A 177 22.65 -2.96 -16.22
N THR A 178 21.81 -3.63 -17.00
CA THR A 178 21.41 -3.25 -18.37
C THR A 178 20.22 -2.28 -18.42
N LEU A 179 19.49 -2.11 -17.30
CA LEU A 179 18.24 -1.34 -17.22
C LEU A 179 18.26 -0.26 -16.14
N ARG A 180 19.43 0.11 -15.60
CA ARG A 180 19.55 1.13 -14.53
C ARG A 180 18.97 2.48 -14.96
N ASP A 181 19.11 2.81 -16.23
CA ASP A 181 18.61 4.02 -16.87
C ASP A 181 17.07 4.08 -16.90
N LEU A 182 16.41 2.94 -17.12
CA LEU A 182 14.96 2.80 -17.06
C LEU A 182 14.45 2.69 -15.61
N ALA A 183 15.10 1.87 -14.79
CA ALA A 183 14.71 1.59 -13.41
C ALA A 183 14.78 2.82 -12.48
N ARG A 184 15.60 3.83 -12.82
CA ARG A 184 15.69 5.10 -12.07
C ARG A 184 14.72 6.18 -12.54
N LYS A 185 14.10 6.02 -13.71
CA LYS A 185 13.21 7.02 -14.32
C LYS A 185 11.75 6.62 -14.11
N ASP A 186 11.21 7.00 -12.95
CA ASP A 186 9.86 6.62 -12.53
C ASP A 186 8.76 7.02 -13.55
N ALA A 187 8.85 8.20 -14.16
CA ALA A 187 7.88 8.64 -15.16
C ALA A 187 7.91 7.78 -16.43
N ALA A 188 9.10 7.44 -16.94
CA ALA A 188 9.24 6.59 -18.11
C ALA A 188 8.77 5.16 -17.82
N PHE A 189 9.07 4.64 -16.63
CA PHE A 189 8.61 3.32 -16.20
C PHE A 189 7.08 3.26 -16.02
N GLY A 190 6.48 4.31 -15.44
CA GLY A 190 5.03 4.46 -15.36
C GLY A 190 4.38 4.44 -16.74
N GLU A 191 4.89 5.25 -17.68
CA GLU A 191 4.41 5.29 -19.06
C GLU A 191 4.53 3.92 -19.77
N LEU A 192 5.63 3.19 -19.53
CA LEU A 192 5.81 1.84 -20.06
C LEU A 192 4.74 0.89 -19.52
N SER A 193 4.51 0.90 -18.20
CA SER A 193 3.52 0.04 -17.55
C SER A 193 2.10 0.34 -18.03
N GLU A 194 1.73 1.62 -18.15
CA GLU A 194 0.44 2.03 -18.71
C GLU A 194 0.25 1.55 -20.15
N TRP A 195 1.29 1.70 -20.98
CA TRP A 195 1.25 1.21 -22.36
C TRP A 195 1.08 -0.32 -22.42
N LEU A 196 1.78 -1.07 -21.58
CA LEU A 196 1.64 -2.53 -21.50
C LEU A 196 0.20 -2.93 -21.14
N MET A 197 -0.42 -2.27 -20.17
CA MET A 197 -1.81 -2.51 -19.76
C MET A 197 -2.85 -2.28 -20.89
N THR A 198 -2.54 -1.47 -21.91
CA THR A 198 -3.42 -1.31 -23.07
C THR A 198 -3.49 -2.54 -23.97
N MET A 199 -2.51 -3.44 -23.90
CA MET A 199 -2.37 -4.60 -24.78
C MET A 199 -2.46 -5.94 -24.05
N LEU A 200 -1.95 -6.00 -22.82
CA LEU A 200 -1.90 -7.18 -21.97
C LEU A 200 -2.26 -6.78 -20.54
N PRO A 201 -2.92 -7.64 -19.74
CA PRO A 201 -3.17 -7.37 -18.32
C PRO A 201 -1.87 -7.52 -17.50
N LEU A 202 -0.83 -6.78 -17.86
CA LEU A 202 0.52 -6.85 -17.31
C LEU A 202 0.88 -5.47 -16.75
N ASN A 203 1.00 -5.39 -15.42
CA ASN A 203 1.25 -4.15 -14.69
C ASN A 203 2.59 -4.23 -13.94
N LEU A 204 3.67 -3.86 -14.63
CA LEU A 204 5.02 -3.83 -14.07
C LEU A 204 5.13 -2.82 -12.91
N ALA A 205 4.33 -1.75 -12.89
CA ALA A 205 4.37 -0.75 -11.83
C ALA A 205 4.05 -1.31 -10.44
N ARG A 206 3.31 -2.43 -10.35
CA ARG A 206 3.06 -3.15 -9.09
C ARG A 206 4.27 -3.98 -8.61
N VAL A 207 5.21 -4.28 -9.50
CA VAL A 207 6.39 -5.12 -9.26
C VAL A 207 7.66 -4.55 -9.92
N PRO A 208 8.08 -3.30 -9.61
CA PRO A 208 9.19 -2.61 -10.29
C PRO A 208 10.54 -3.33 -10.21
N ASP A 209 10.83 -4.06 -9.14
CA ASP A 209 12.04 -4.88 -9.03
C ASP A 209 11.98 -6.15 -9.89
N ARG A 210 10.91 -6.40 -10.65
CA ARG A 210 10.85 -7.48 -11.65
C ARG A 210 11.27 -7.05 -13.05
N ILE A 211 11.55 -5.76 -13.26
CA ILE A 211 12.17 -5.29 -14.51
C ILE A 211 13.50 -6.05 -14.71
N GLY A 212 13.74 -6.60 -15.91
CA GLY A 212 14.92 -7.37 -16.26
C GLY A 212 14.79 -8.87 -15.99
N ASP A 213 13.77 -9.30 -15.24
CA ASP A 213 13.60 -10.69 -14.85
C ASP A 213 13.05 -11.56 -16.00
N VAL A 214 13.27 -12.86 -15.85
CA VAL A 214 12.70 -13.91 -16.68
C VAL A 214 11.91 -14.87 -15.80
N LEU A 215 10.59 -14.93 -16.00
CA LEU A 215 9.66 -15.74 -15.20
C LEU A 215 9.21 -16.97 -15.97
N PHE A 216 9.09 -18.09 -15.27
CA PHE A 216 8.47 -19.32 -15.75
C PHE A 216 7.27 -19.60 -14.87
N GLN A 217 6.07 -19.54 -15.45
CA GLN A 217 4.81 -19.82 -14.78
C GLN A 217 4.33 -21.22 -15.16
N ILE A 218 4.11 -22.06 -14.15
CA ILE A 218 3.54 -23.40 -14.29
C ILE A 218 2.22 -23.39 -13.52
N PRO A 219 1.07 -23.26 -14.21
CA PRO A 219 -0.22 -23.31 -13.53
C PRO A 219 -0.41 -24.60 -12.74
N ALA A 220 -1.20 -24.57 -11.66
CA ALA A 220 -1.56 -25.77 -10.91
C ALA A 220 -2.93 -26.27 -11.36
N ASN A 221 -3.00 -26.85 -12.56
CA ASN A 221 -4.22 -27.33 -13.21
C ASN A 221 -4.56 -28.81 -12.95
N ALA A 222 -3.82 -29.48 -12.07
CA ALA A 222 -4.06 -30.89 -11.73
C ALA A 222 -5.42 -31.10 -11.08
N LEU A 223 -5.86 -30.11 -10.30
CA LEU A 223 -7.17 -30.09 -9.65
C LEU A 223 -7.69 -28.66 -9.56
N VAL A 224 -9.00 -28.54 -9.35
CA VAL A 224 -9.66 -27.28 -8.99
C VAL A 224 -10.25 -27.43 -7.61
N VAL A 225 -9.94 -26.47 -6.73
CA VAL A 225 -10.59 -26.33 -5.43
C VAL A 225 -11.41 -25.05 -5.43
N ASN A 226 -12.70 -25.18 -5.18
CA ASN A 226 -13.60 -24.05 -4.96
C ASN A 226 -13.97 -23.98 -3.48
N PHE A 227 -13.66 -22.83 -2.88
CA PHE A 227 -14.02 -22.51 -1.51
C PHE A 227 -15.19 -21.54 -1.51
N ARG A 228 -16.25 -21.87 -0.79
CA ARG A 228 -17.37 -20.97 -0.52
C ARG A 228 -17.67 -20.96 0.95
N ARG A 229 -17.58 -19.78 1.56
CA ARG A 229 -18.08 -19.54 2.90
C ARG A 229 -19.30 -18.65 2.83
N ARG A 230 -20.43 -19.19 3.26
CA ARG A 230 -21.61 -18.38 3.53
C ARG A 230 -21.66 -18.04 5.02
N PRO A 231 -22.28 -16.91 5.38
CA PRO A 231 -22.30 -16.47 6.77
C PRO A 231 -23.26 -17.32 7.60
N GLY A 232 -22.82 -17.74 8.79
CA GLY A 232 -23.59 -18.64 9.64
C GLY A 232 -23.87 -20.00 9.00
N LYS A 233 -23.08 -20.39 7.99
CA LYS A 233 -23.15 -21.70 7.33
C LYS A 233 -21.78 -22.38 7.42
N PRO A 234 -21.75 -23.72 7.38
CA PRO A 234 -20.52 -24.47 7.20
C PRO A 234 -19.78 -23.98 5.96
N VAL A 235 -18.46 -24.14 5.99
CA VAL A 235 -17.63 -23.90 4.82
C VAL A 235 -17.88 -25.01 3.81
N GLU A 236 -18.21 -24.62 2.58
CA GLU A 236 -18.33 -25.53 1.45
C GLU A 236 -17.00 -25.55 0.68
N LEU A 237 -16.41 -26.72 0.57
CA LEU A 237 -15.22 -26.98 -0.25
C LEU A 237 -15.61 -27.98 -1.34
N ARG A 238 -15.33 -27.65 -2.59
CA ARG A 238 -15.47 -28.60 -3.70
C ARG A 238 -14.13 -28.84 -4.35
N LEU A 239 -13.72 -30.10 -4.39
CA LEU A 239 -12.53 -30.54 -5.11
C LEU A 239 -12.96 -31.36 -6.32
N ALA A 240 -12.35 -31.08 -7.47
CA ALA A 240 -12.45 -31.90 -8.68
C ALA A 240 -11.05 -32.06 -9.28
N TRP A 241 -10.70 -33.29 -9.65
CA TRP A 241 -9.48 -33.55 -10.41
C TRP A 241 -9.70 -33.23 -11.89
N ASN A 242 -8.63 -32.86 -12.57
CA ASN A 242 -8.66 -32.86 -14.03
C ASN A 242 -8.92 -34.31 -14.50
N PRO A 243 -9.92 -34.57 -15.37
CA PRO A 243 -10.25 -35.92 -15.83
C PRO A 243 -9.09 -36.70 -16.45
N GLU A 244 -8.10 -35.99 -17.00
CA GLU A 244 -6.93 -36.58 -17.65
C GLU A 244 -5.80 -36.89 -16.65
N ILE A 245 -5.97 -36.54 -15.38
CA ILE A 245 -4.96 -36.71 -14.33
C ILE A 245 -5.48 -37.71 -13.31
N LYS A 246 -4.67 -38.73 -13.03
CA LYS A 246 -5.00 -39.74 -12.02
C LYS A 246 -5.08 -39.08 -10.65
N ALA A 247 -6.26 -39.15 -10.04
CA ALA A 247 -6.49 -38.73 -8.67
C ALA A 247 -5.54 -39.47 -7.70
N ARG A 248 -5.05 -38.73 -6.70
CA ARG A 248 -4.12 -39.24 -5.68
C ARG A 248 -4.40 -38.59 -4.32
N PRO A 249 -3.87 -39.15 -3.22
CA PRO A 249 -4.13 -38.64 -1.88
C PRO A 249 -3.69 -37.17 -1.73
N VAL A 250 -4.61 -36.34 -1.26
CA VAL A 250 -4.35 -34.93 -0.97
C VAL A 250 -4.77 -34.59 0.45
N LEU A 251 -4.00 -33.71 1.08
CA LEU A 251 -4.27 -33.17 2.41
C LEU A 251 -4.75 -31.74 2.27
N ALA A 252 -5.90 -31.41 2.85
CA ALA A 252 -6.31 -30.02 3.02
C ALA A 252 -5.92 -29.53 4.40
N GLU A 253 -5.48 -28.27 4.47
CA GLU A 253 -5.33 -27.55 5.72
C GLU A 253 -6.00 -26.19 5.62
N TYR A 254 -6.57 -25.74 6.73
CA TYR A 254 -6.99 -24.36 6.88
C TYR A 254 -6.43 -23.75 8.15
N ARG A 255 -6.21 -22.44 8.11
CA ARG A 255 -5.75 -21.63 9.23
C ARG A 255 -6.56 -20.34 9.27
N VAL A 256 -7.01 -19.95 10.45
CA VAL A 256 -7.55 -18.61 10.70
C VAL A 256 -6.55 -17.86 11.56
N GLU A 257 -6.03 -16.75 11.04
CA GLU A 257 -5.10 -15.89 11.76
C GLU A 257 -5.73 -14.53 12.06
N GLN A 258 -5.62 -14.05 13.27
CA GLN A 258 -6.04 -12.69 13.63
C GLN A 258 -4.92 -12.05 14.45
N ASP A 259 -4.45 -10.89 14.02
CA ASP A 259 -3.51 -10.08 14.81
C ASP A 259 -2.20 -10.82 15.15
N GLY A 260 -1.74 -11.71 14.25
CA GLY A 260 -0.57 -12.56 14.45
C GLY A 260 -0.81 -13.79 15.35
N LEU A 261 -2.05 -14.02 15.78
CA LEU A 261 -2.46 -15.20 16.54
C LEU A 261 -3.16 -16.20 15.61
N ILE A 262 -2.78 -17.46 15.70
CA ILE A 262 -3.48 -18.56 15.02
C ILE A 262 -4.68 -18.95 15.88
N SER A 263 -5.85 -18.44 15.51
CA SER A 263 -7.11 -18.66 16.24
C SER A 263 -7.71 -20.04 15.96
N CYS A 264 -7.45 -20.61 14.77
CA CYS A 264 -7.89 -21.95 14.41
C CYS A 264 -6.95 -22.57 13.38
N PHE A 265 -6.75 -23.88 13.48
CA PHE A 265 -5.96 -24.67 12.54
C PHE A 265 -6.49 -26.09 12.48
N SER A 266 -6.64 -26.63 11.28
CA SER A 266 -7.01 -28.04 11.08
C SER A 266 -6.39 -28.61 9.82
N ARG A 267 -6.22 -29.94 9.82
CA ARG A 267 -5.73 -30.76 8.73
C ARG A 267 -6.63 -31.96 8.56
N PHE A 268 -6.97 -32.29 7.33
CA PHE A 268 -7.78 -33.46 7.03
C PHE A 268 -7.51 -33.99 5.63
N ASP A 269 -7.66 -35.30 5.48
CA ASP A 269 -7.58 -35.95 4.18
C ASP A 269 -8.75 -35.49 3.33
N LEU A 270 -8.45 -35.10 2.09
CA LEU A 270 -9.43 -34.57 1.17
C LEU A 270 -9.59 -35.53 -0.01
N GLN A 271 -10.82 -35.95 -0.28
CA GLN A 271 -11.17 -36.73 -1.47
C GLN A 271 -11.97 -35.87 -2.46
N GLU A 272 -12.06 -36.33 -3.70
CA GLU A 272 -12.87 -35.68 -4.72
C GLU A 272 -14.34 -35.60 -4.31
N GLY A 273 -14.96 -34.44 -4.58
CA GLY A 273 -16.36 -34.17 -4.23
C GLY A 273 -16.57 -32.92 -3.38
N ALA A 274 -17.75 -32.85 -2.77
CA ALA A 274 -18.19 -31.73 -1.95
C ALA A 274 -18.04 -32.06 -0.46
N TRP A 275 -17.39 -31.16 0.26
CA TRP A 275 -17.13 -31.24 1.68
C TRP A 275 -17.78 -30.06 2.39
N ALA A 276 -18.33 -30.32 3.56
CA ALA A 276 -18.83 -29.29 4.46
C ALA A 276 -18.19 -29.49 5.83
N PHE A 277 -17.58 -28.43 6.37
CA PHE A 277 -17.01 -28.46 7.71
C PHE A 277 -17.24 -27.12 8.41
N ASP A 278 -17.37 -27.19 9.73
CA ASP A 278 -17.55 -26.00 10.55
C ASP A 278 -16.20 -25.43 10.95
N ILE A 279 -15.99 -24.16 10.62
CA ILE A 279 -14.90 -23.38 11.21
C ILE A 279 -15.49 -22.72 12.46
N PRO A 280 -14.82 -22.81 13.63
CA PRO A 280 -15.25 -22.14 14.84
C PRO A 280 -15.59 -20.66 14.60
N GLU A 281 -16.51 -20.11 15.40
CA GLU A 281 -16.91 -18.70 15.33
C GLU A 281 -15.78 -17.78 15.80
N THR A 282 -14.77 -17.60 14.95
CA THR A 282 -13.59 -16.78 15.16
C THR A 282 -13.49 -15.75 14.05
N SER A 283 -13.23 -14.49 14.36
CA SER A 283 -12.80 -13.50 13.36
C SER A 283 -11.36 -13.75 12.93
N GLY A 284 -11.01 -13.35 11.71
CA GLY A 284 -9.63 -13.38 11.25
C GLY A 284 -9.50 -13.61 9.75
N ASP A 285 -8.30 -13.92 9.33
CA ASP A 285 -7.88 -14.18 7.97
C ASP A 285 -7.76 -15.68 7.76
N LEU A 286 -8.69 -16.24 7.00
CA LEU A 286 -8.67 -17.62 6.58
C LEU A 286 -7.74 -17.81 5.40
N GLN A 287 -6.82 -18.75 5.58
CA GLN A 287 -5.98 -19.29 4.54
C GLN A 287 -6.26 -20.77 4.43
N MET A 288 -6.33 -21.26 3.20
CA MET A 288 -6.57 -22.67 2.93
C MET A 288 -5.56 -23.15 1.90
N SER A 289 -5.08 -24.38 2.06
CA SER A 289 -4.07 -24.95 1.18
C SER A 289 -4.33 -26.45 1.01
N VAL A 290 -4.05 -26.97 -0.19
CA VAL A 290 -4.26 -28.36 -0.58
C VAL A 290 -2.94 -28.93 -1.09
N TRP A 291 -2.48 -29.99 -0.45
CA TRP A 291 -1.17 -30.60 -0.64
C TRP A 291 -1.28 -31.97 -1.27
N ASP A 292 -0.40 -32.22 -2.23
CA ASP A 292 -0.05 -33.53 -2.72
C ASP A 292 0.94 -34.18 -1.76
N ILE A 293 0.50 -35.23 -1.08
CA ILE A 293 1.30 -35.93 -0.06
C ILE A 293 2.44 -36.72 -0.72
N GLU A 294 2.16 -37.36 -1.86
CA GLU A 294 3.11 -38.26 -2.53
C GLU A 294 4.27 -37.48 -3.14
N ASN A 295 3.98 -36.33 -3.74
CA ASN A 295 4.98 -35.54 -4.47
C ASN A 295 5.53 -34.35 -3.67
N ASN A 296 4.95 -34.10 -2.48
CA ASN A 296 5.26 -32.98 -1.59
C ASN A 296 5.14 -31.62 -2.30
N LEU A 297 3.98 -31.38 -2.92
CA LEU A 297 3.69 -30.16 -3.67
C LEU A 297 2.37 -29.56 -3.22
N LEU A 298 2.34 -28.25 -3.12
CA LEU A 298 1.10 -27.49 -2.99
C LEU A 298 0.37 -27.47 -4.34
N LEU A 299 -0.88 -27.92 -4.38
CA LEU A 299 -1.71 -27.97 -5.59
C LEU A 299 -2.73 -26.84 -5.66
N ALA A 300 -3.18 -26.33 -4.51
CA ALA A 300 -4.04 -25.16 -4.46
C ALA A 300 -3.80 -24.39 -3.16
N ALA A 301 -3.89 -23.06 -3.20
CA ALA A 301 -4.00 -22.26 -1.99
C ALA A 301 -4.83 -21.00 -2.23
N THR A 302 -5.44 -20.48 -1.17
CA THR A 302 -6.11 -19.18 -1.21
C THR A 302 -5.18 -18.10 -0.66
N ALA A 303 -5.18 -16.93 -1.29
CA ALA A 303 -4.75 -15.72 -0.58
C ALA A 303 -5.72 -15.45 0.60
N THR A 304 -5.34 -14.54 1.50
CA THR A 304 -6.06 -14.24 2.73
C THR A 304 -7.54 -13.87 2.48
N LEU A 305 -8.45 -14.73 2.96
CA LEU A 305 -9.91 -14.52 2.93
C LEU A 305 -10.38 -14.01 4.30
N GLN A 306 -11.15 -12.93 4.36
CA GLN A 306 -11.67 -12.45 5.65
C GLN A 306 -12.80 -13.35 6.19
N VAL A 307 -12.59 -13.88 7.38
CA VAL A 307 -13.60 -14.53 8.21
C VAL A 307 -14.30 -13.49 9.08
N HIS A 308 -15.60 -13.36 8.85
CA HIS A 308 -16.49 -12.58 9.69
C HIS A 308 -17.19 -13.51 10.68
N GLY A 309 -16.84 -13.39 11.96
CA GLY A 309 -17.58 -14.00 13.06
C GLY A 309 -18.80 -13.15 13.40
N GLY A 310 -19.92 -13.33 12.71
CA GLY A 310 -21.15 -12.61 13.00
C GLY A 310 -22.28 -12.89 12.00
N LYS A 311 -23.53 -12.92 12.49
CA LYS A 311 -24.74 -12.96 11.67
C LYS A 311 -24.71 -11.82 10.66
N TRP A 312 -25.02 -12.13 9.39
CA TRP A 312 -25.30 -11.08 8.42
C TRP A 312 -26.56 -10.34 8.85
N ARG A 313 -26.42 -9.04 9.14
CA ARG A 313 -27.53 -8.13 8.97
C ARG A 313 -27.59 -7.80 7.48
N PHE A 314 -28.66 -8.24 6.81
CA PHE A 314 -29.13 -7.53 5.63
C PHE A 314 -29.63 -6.19 6.13
N GLU A 315 -28.86 -5.13 5.96
CA GLU A 315 -29.39 -3.77 6.10
C GLU A 315 -30.09 -3.43 4.79
N SER A 316 -31.41 -3.69 4.76
CA SER A 316 -32.29 -2.96 3.86
C SER A 316 -32.38 -1.54 4.41
N HIS A 317 -31.69 -0.60 3.77
CA HIS A 317 -31.83 0.81 4.09
C HIS A 317 -33.14 1.32 3.48
N THR A 318 -34.23 1.27 4.24
CA THR A 318 -35.28 2.28 4.08
C THR A 318 -34.74 3.56 4.70
N SER A 319 -34.42 4.54 3.85
CA SER A 319 -34.01 5.88 4.25
C SER A 319 -35.14 6.58 4.99
N SER A 320 -34.93 6.86 6.28
CA SER A 320 -35.75 7.80 7.03
C SER A 320 -34.86 8.53 8.03
N GLY A 321 -34.54 9.79 7.73
CA GLY A 321 -33.86 10.74 8.62
C GLY A 321 -32.53 11.26 8.09
N VAL A 322 -32.56 12.20 7.13
CA VAL A 322 -31.39 13.05 6.86
C VAL A 322 -31.40 14.15 7.93
N ALA A 323 -30.44 14.15 8.84
CA ALA A 323 -30.21 15.28 9.74
C ALA A 323 -29.80 16.51 8.90
N GLU A 324 -30.27 17.70 9.28
CA GLU A 324 -29.89 18.93 8.57
C GLU A 324 -28.37 19.09 8.55
N PRO A 325 -27.77 19.43 7.39
CA PRO A 325 -26.33 19.55 7.26
C PRO A 325 -25.78 20.75 8.06
N ARG A 326 -24.62 20.59 8.69
CA ARG A 326 -23.94 21.69 9.40
C ARG A 326 -23.44 22.71 8.38
N ARG A 327 -23.84 23.98 8.55
CA ARG A 327 -23.40 25.11 7.72
C ARG A 327 -22.64 26.13 8.56
N PHE A 328 -21.44 26.50 8.12
CA PHE A 328 -20.61 27.49 8.81
C PHE A 328 -19.70 28.28 7.88
N LYS A 329 -19.25 29.44 8.36
CA LYS A 329 -18.32 30.35 7.68
C LYS A 329 -16.93 30.24 8.32
N ALA A 330 -15.89 30.18 7.49
CA ALA A 330 -14.50 30.21 7.92
C ALA A 330 -13.66 31.09 6.99
N ILE A 331 -12.62 31.74 7.51
CA ILE A 331 -11.68 32.49 6.66
C ILE A 331 -10.69 31.48 6.07
N GLY A 332 -10.73 31.32 4.75
CA GLY A 332 -9.89 30.38 4.01
C GLY A 332 -8.44 30.84 3.86
N PRO A 333 -7.56 29.98 3.29
CA PRO A 333 -6.14 30.28 3.07
C PRO A 333 -5.84 31.56 2.27
N GLY A 334 -6.80 32.01 1.46
CA GLY A 334 -6.70 33.24 0.65
C GLY A 334 -7.09 34.52 1.40
N GLY A 335 -7.64 34.42 2.62
CA GLY A 335 -8.18 35.55 3.38
C GLY A 335 -9.66 35.83 3.13
N ASP A 336 -10.30 35.10 2.22
CA ASP A 336 -11.72 35.23 1.91
C ASP A 336 -12.60 34.41 2.88
N ALA A 337 -13.82 34.88 3.13
CA ALA A 337 -14.81 34.13 3.89
C ALA A 337 -15.43 33.02 3.01
N GLU A 338 -15.25 31.76 3.40
CA GLU A 338 -15.78 30.57 2.72
C GLU A 338 -16.95 29.98 3.50
N ILE A 339 -18.02 29.57 2.81
CA ILE A 339 -19.17 28.86 3.40
C ILE A 339 -19.00 27.36 3.16
N HIS A 340 -19.11 26.56 4.23
CA HIS A 340 -19.00 25.10 4.19
C HIS A 340 -20.28 24.40 4.63
N GLU A 341 -20.60 23.27 3.99
CA GLU A 341 -21.77 22.43 4.29
C GLU A 341 -21.33 20.96 4.48
N ILE A 342 -21.62 20.36 5.64
CA ILE A 342 -21.18 19.01 6.03
C ILE A 342 -22.38 18.13 6.38
N ALA A 343 -22.50 16.97 5.71
CA ALA A 343 -23.52 15.96 6.02
C ALA A 343 -23.13 15.14 7.27
N LEU A 344 -24.08 14.90 8.17
CA LEU A 344 -23.87 14.15 9.42
C LEU A 344 -24.24 12.66 9.26
N MET A 345 -23.41 11.73 9.78
CA MET A 345 -23.69 10.27 9.75
C MET A 345 -23.67 9.63 11.14
N GLU A 346 -24.62 8.73 11.42
CA GLU A 346 -24.60 7.85 12.61
C GLU A 346 -23.76 6.58 12.38
N PRO A 347 -23.13 6.01 13.43
CA PRO A 347 -21.91 5.27 13.13
C PRO A 347 -21.92 3.81 13.64
N SER A 348 -21.17 2.92 12.97
CA SER A 348 -20.96 1.51 13.34
C SER A 348 -19.49 1.10 13.17
N GLY A 349 -18.92 0.37 14.14
CA GLY A 349 -17.47 0.21 14.33
C GLY A 349 -16.86 -1.19 14.10
N GLY A 350 -15.52 -1.26 14.12
CA GLY A 350 -14.73 -2.51 14.27
C GLY A 350 -13.26 -2.44 13.78
N TRP A 351 -12.32 -3.05 14.52
CA TRP A 351 -10.84 -2.84 14.49
C TRP A 351 -9.98 -4.11 14.22
N ARG A 352 -8.69 -3.94 13.87
CA ARG A 352 -7.61 -4.98 13.89
C ARG A 352 -6.26 -4.47 14.46
N HIS A 353 -5.47 -5.38 15.05
CA HIS A 353 -4.19 -5.16 15.75
C HIS A 353 -2.91 -5.44 14.91
N HIS A 354 -1.75 -5.16 15.55
CA HIS A 354 -0.34 -5.21 15.10
C HIS A 354 0.37 -6.56 15.34
N ARG A 355 1.52 -6.76 14.66
CA ARG A 355 2.82 -7.08 15.33
C ARG A 355 4.05 -6.66 14.50
N GLN A 356 5.20 -6.51 15.19
CA GLN A 356 6.43 -5.73 14.86
C GLN A 356 7.57 -6.53 14.14
N PRO A 357 8.59 -5.86 13.54
CA PRO A 357 9.83 -6.49 13.06
C PRO A 357 11.14 -6.09 13.81
N ARG A 358 12.19 -6.91 13.64
CA ARG A 358 13.60 -6.72 14.10
C ARG A 358 14.52 -6.18 12.98
N ARG A 359 15.72 -5.70 13.40
CA ARG A 359 16.71 -4.82 12.73
C ARG A 359 17.63 -5.46 11.66
N PRO A 360 18.40 -4.64 10.88
CA PRO A 360 18.78 -4.91 9.49
C PRO A 360 20.30 -5.02 9.21
N GLU A 361 20.68 -5.75 8.16
CA GLU A 361 21.68 -5.28 7.17
C GLU A 361 21.57 -6.02 5.82
N ASP A 362 22.06 -5.36 4.77
CA ASP A 362 22.05 -5.65 3.32
C ASP A 362 20.84 -5.16 2.48
N VAL A 363 21.14 -4.35 1.46
CA VAL A 363 20.19 -3.55 0.66
C VAL A 363 19.28 -4.44 -0.20
N ASP A 364 18.01 -4.55 0.18
CA ASP A 364 16.96 -5.30 -0.53
C ASP A 364 16.07 -4.38 -1.40
N TRP A 365 16.05 -4.60 -2.72
CA TRP A 365 15.15 -3.92 -3.65
C TRP A 365 13.66 -4.24 -3.40
N ARG A 366 13.33 -5.35 -2.73
CA ARG A 366 11.97 -5.62 -2.22
C ARG A 366 11.62 -4.69 -1.07
N ALA A 367 12.57 -4.35 -0.20
CA ALA A 367 12.36 -3.32 0.82
C ALA A 367 12.13 -1.93 0.20
N ARG A 368 12.68 -1.64 -0.98
CA ARG A 368 12.38 -0.40 -1.75
C ARG A 368 11.02 -0.45 -2.45
N ARG A 369 10.59 -1.61 -2.98
CA ARG A 369 9.20 -1.83 -3.45
C ARG A 369 8.22 -1.70 -2.29
N GLU A 370 8.50 -2.33 -1.16
CA GLU A 370 7.68 -2.26 0.04
C GLU A 370 7.77 -0.91 0.73
N LEU A 371 8.86 -0.14 0.59
CA LEU A 371 8.97 1.24 1.08
C LEU A 371 8.26 2.21 0.14
N LYS A 372 8.25 1.98 -1.18
CA LYS A 372 7.48 2.79 -2.15
C LYS A 372 6.00 2.40 -2.14
N ALA A 373 5.68 1.13 -1.95
CA ALA A 373 4.33 0.65 -1.68
C ALA A 373 3.87 1.06 -0.28
N ARG A 374 4.75 1.06 0.74
CA ARG A 374 4.48 1.68 2.04
C ARG A 374 4.35 3.18 1.88
N MET A 375 5.20 3.93 1.19
CA MET A 375 5.06 5.38 1.00
C MET A 375 3.80 5.72 0.20
N ASN A 376 3.46 4.96 -0.84
CA ASN A 376 2.20 5.12 -1.56
C ASN A 376 1.00 4.70 -0.70
N GLN A 377 1.10 3.66 0.13
CA GLN A 377 0.08 3.31 1.14
C GLN A 377 0.03 4.32 2.29
N LEU A 378 1.14 4.97 2.66
CA LEU A 378 1.29 5.96 3.74
C LEU A 378 0.78 7.32 3.28
N VAL A 379 0.89 7.64 1.98
CA VAL A 379 0.27 8.81 1.33
C VAL A 379 -1.23 8.54 1.16
N VAL A 380 -1.63 7.35 0.68
CA VAL A 380 -3.05 6.92 0.61
C VAL A 380 -3.68 6.81 2.01
N SER A 381 -2.91 6.48 3.05
CA SER A 381 -3.36 6.41 4.45
C SER A 381 -3.00 7.65 5.28
N ARG A 382 -2.48 8.72 4.66
CA ARG A 382 -2.09 9.99 5.30
C ARG A 382 -1.17 9.91 6.53
N LYS A 383 -0.31 8.90 6.64
CA LYS A 383 0.59 8.69 7.78
C LYS A 383 1.90 9.49 7.70
N PHE A 384 2.24 10.03 6.52
CA PHE A 384 3.34 10.97 6.32
C PHE A 384 2.99 11.90 5.16
N LEU A 385 2.98 13.21 5.40
CA LEU A 385 2.64 14.26 4.45
C LEU A 385 3.70 15.36 4.53
N GLN A 386 4.08 15.91 3.38
CA GLN A 386 5.06 16.98 3.30
C GLN A 386 4.51 18.12 2.43
N TYR A 387 4.68 19.34 2.91
CA TYR A 387 4.19 20.56 2.26
C TYR A 387 5.30 21.59 2.10
N GLY A 388 5.12 22.55 1.18
CA GLY A 388 6.02 23.70 1.03
C GLY A 388 7.41 23.35 0.47
N HIS A 389 7.53 22.27 -0.31
CA HIS A 389 8.78 21.81 -0.93
C HIS A 389 9.00 22.32 -2.37
N ASP A 390 7.92 22.57 -3.12
CA ASP A 390 7.96 22.98 -4.53
C ASP A 390 7.60 24.47 -4.73
N SER A 391 7.96 25.03 -5.89
CA SER A 391 7.63 26.39 -6.35
C SER A 391 6.12 26.65 -6.58
N ALA A 392 5.25 25.88 -5.94
CA ALA A 392 3.81 26.10 -5.90
C ALA A 392 3.49 27.38 -5.12
N ARG A 393 2.35 28.03 -5.42
CA ARG A 393 1.92 29.20 -4.65
C ARG A 393 1.66 28.77 -3.21
N GLN A 394 2.21 29.51 -2.25
CA GLN A 394 2.08 29.28 -0.81
C GLN A 394 0.63 29.03 -0.37
N GLN A 395 -0.33 29.69 -1.02
CA GLN A 395 -1.78 29.53 -0.77
C GLN A 395 -2.32 28.16 -1.20
N ASP A 396 -1.83 27.59 -2.30
CA ASP A 396 -2.27 26.30 -2.82
C ASP A 396 -1.78 25.15 -1.92
N GLU A 397 -0.53 25.25 -1.45
CA GLU A 397 0.06 24.28 -0.51
C GLU A 397 -0.61 24.36 0.87
N ARG A 398 -0.95 25.56 1.36
CA ARG A 398 -1.75 25.73 2.58
C ARG A 398 -3.14 25.11 2.43
N ARG A 399 -3.81 25.30 1.28
CA ARG A 399 -5.11 24.70 1.01
C ARG A 399 -5.06 23.19 0.98
N ARG A 400 -4.02 22.64 0.33
CA ARG A 400 -3.76 21.19 0.29
C ARG A 400 -3.55 20.62 1.69
N ALA A 401 -2.75 21.29 2.52
CA ALA A 401 -2.50 20.86 3.89
C ALA A 401 -3.77 20.84 4.75
N LEU A 402 -4.61 21.87 4.67
CA LEU A 402 -5.90 21.89 5.37
C LEU A 402 -6.84 20.79 4.87
N GLU A 403 -6.92 20.57 3.55
CA GLU A 403 -7.80 19.52 3.02
C GLU A 403 -7.37 18.13 3.51
N ASP A 404 -6.06 17.85 3.55
CA ASP A 404 -5.55 16.59 4.07
C ASP A 404 -5.88 16.37 5.56
N LEU A 405 -5.78 17.42 6.39
CA LEU A 405 -6.22 17.38 7.79
C LEU A 405 -7.75 17.17 7.90
N ARG A 406 -8.54 17.87 7.08
CA ARG A 406 -10.00 17.72 7.07
C ARG A 406 -10.41 16.31 6.72
N VAL A 407 -9.75 15.66 5.76
CA VAL A 407 -10.09 14.28 5.45
C VAL A 407 -9.65 13.32 6.56
N LEU A 408 -8.55 13.57 7.28
CA LEU A 408 -8.24 12.80 8.51
C LEU A 408 -9.38 12.92 9.54
N ILE A 409 -9.85 14.14 9.80
CA ILE A 409 -10.94 14.41 10.75
C ILE A 409 -12.26 13.77 10.28
N ARG A 410 -12.60 13.88 9.00
CA ARG A 410 -13.80 13.26 8.40
C ARG A 410 -13.76 11.73 8.40
N SER A 411 -12.57 11.12 8.42
CA SER A 411 -12.43 9.65 8.44
C SER A 411 -12.82 9.02 9.78
N VAL A 412 -13.06 9.84 10.80
CA VAL A 412 -13.55 9.43 12.11
C VAL A 412 -15.06 9.52 12.14
N SER A 413 -15.72 8.37 12.28
CA SER A 413 -17.17 8.30 12.45
C SER A 413 -17.58 8.12 13.91
N HIS A 414 -16.63 7.85 14.82
CA HIS A 414 -16.86 7.54 16.24
C HIS A 414 -15.60 7.86 17.07
N GLY A 415 -15.79 8.46 18.25
CA GLY A 415 -14.73 8.62 19.25
C GLY A 415 -14.46 10.09 19.59
N ALA A 416 -13.18 10.47 19.58
CA ALA A 416 -12.75 11.83 19.90
C ALA A 416 -11.68 12.34 18.92
N VAL A 417 -11.56 13.65 18.79
CA VAL A 417 -10.50 14.34 18.04
C VAL A 417 -9.99 15.50 18.89
N TYR A 418 -8.71 15.48 19.26
CA TYR A 418 -8.08 16.56 19.99
C TYR A 418 -7.06 17.27 19.13
N LEU A 419 -7.05 18.60 19.21
CA LEU A 419 -6.11 19.47 18.51
C LEU A 419 -5.28 20.22 19.56
N TRP A 420 -3.99 19.91 19.58
CA TRP A 420 -3.02 20.49 20.49
C TRP A 420 -2.09 21.39 19.68
N ASP A 421 -2.20 22.72 19.82
CA ASP A 421 -1.36 23.67 19.10
C ASP A 421 -1.23 24.97 19.91
N PRO A 422 0.00 25.44 20.24
CA PRO A 422 0.23 26.62 21.07
C PRO A 422 -0.36 27.91 20.49
N TYR A 423 -0.59 27.95 19.19
CA TYR A 423 -1.10 29.12 18.48
C TYR A 423 -2.50 28.90 17.87
N LEU A 424 -3.24 27.90 18.38
CA LEU A 424 -4.58 27.57 17.88
C LEU A 424 -5.55 28.75 18.07
N SER A 425 -6.24 29.14 16.99
CA SER A 425 -7.29 30.15 16.97
C SER A 425 -8.67 29.57 16.66
N ALA A 426 -9.74 30.34 16.90
CA ALA A 426 -11.11 30.02 16.51
C ALA A 426 -11.24 29.74 15.00
N ASN A 427 -10.55 30.52 14.16
CA ASN A 427 -10.58 30.29 12.71
C ASN A 427 -9.87 28.98 12.32
N ASP A 428 -8.84 28.56 13.06
CA ASP A 428 -8.17 27.27 12.84
C ASP A 428 -9.08 26.10 13.24
N VAL A 429 -9.83 26.25 14.34
CA VAL A 429 -10.86 25.28 14.77
C VAL A 429 -11.95 25.13 13.71
N LEU A 430 -12.43 26.24 13.13
CA LEU A 430 -13.39 26.22 12.02
C LEU A 430 -12.80 25.57 10.77
N ASN A 431 -11.53 25.82 10.47
CA ASN A 431 -10.85 25.23 9.31
C ASN A 431 -10.48 23.74 9.47
N THR A 432 -10.65 23.17 10.67
CA THR A 432 -10.25 21.79 10.99
C THR A 432 -11.37 21.00 11.70
N LEU A 433 -11.53 21.15 13.02
CA LEU A 433 -12.45 20.36 13.85
C LEU A 433 -13.92 20.48 13.40
N ALA A 434 -14.35 21.64 12.91
CA ALA A 434 -15.72 21.84 12.43
C ALA A 434 -16.09 21.00 11.19
N PHE A 435 -15.10 20.37 10.53
CA PHE A 435 -15.31 19.44 9.43
C PHE A 435 -15.62 18.00 9.86
N CYS A 436 -15.71 17.72 11.17
CA CYS A 436 -16.16 16.42 11.68
C CYS A 436 -17.56 16.08 11.15
N THR A 437 -17.74 14.84 10.69
CA THR A 437 -18.99 14.35 10.09
C THR A 437 -19.92 13.65 11.09
N ASP A 438 -19.46 13.41 12.32
CA ASP A 438 -20.28 12.84 13.38
C ASP A 438 -20.53 13.90 14.47
N ALA A 439 -21.81 14.08 14.82
CA ALA A 439 -22.23 14.98 15.90
C ALA A 439 -21.88 14.44 17.29
N GLY A 440 -21.73 13.12 17.41
CA GLY A 440 -21.41 12.42 18.66
C GLY A 440 -19.94 12.47 19.07
N THR A 441 -19.04 12.80 18.14
CA THR A 441 -17.58 12.83 18.34
C THR A 441 -17.15 13.97 19.27
N GLU A 442 -16.35 13.65 20.29
CA GLU A 442 -15.80 14.65 21.23
C GLU A 442 -14.63 15.41 20.59
N LEU A 443 -14.74 16.72 20.47
CA LEU A 443 -13.74 17.59 19.86
C LEU A 443 -13.12 18.49 20.93
N TRP A 444 -11.80 18.39 21.15
CA TRP A 444 -11.10 19.27 22.10
C TRP A 444 -10.02 20.10 21.39
N GLY A 445 -9.98 21.40 21.66
CA GLY A 445 -8.91 22.29 21.21
C GLY A 445 -8.14 22.85 22.40
N LEU A 446 -6.82 22.81 22.37
CA LEU A 446 -5.95 23.36 23.42
C LEU A 446 -4.90 24.32 22.83
N THR A 447 -4.90 25.56 23.33
CA THR A 447 -3.95 26.63 22.95
C THR A 447 -3.14 27.11 24.16
N SER A 448 -1.95 27.71 23.96
CA SER A 448 -0.99 27.99 25.05
C SER A 448 -0.89 29.46 25.48
N SER A 449 -1.87 30.31 25.17
CA SER A 449 -1.65 31.74 24.99
C SER A 449 -1.05 32.54 26.17
N LYS A 450 0.03 33.29 25.84
CA LYS A 450 0.33 34.66 26.29
C LYS A 450 -0.11 35.63 25.18
N PRO A 451 -0.99 36.62 25.43
CA PRO A 451 -1.57 37.52 24.41
C PRO A 451 -0.55 38.24 23.51
N SER A 452 0.61 38.61 24.07
CA SER A 452 1.66 39.39 23.41
C SER A 452 2.32 38.72 22.21
N LYS A 453 2.29 37.37 22.10
CA LYS A 453 2.88 36.61 20.98
C LYS A 453 1.88 36.28 19.86
N MET A 454 0.62 36.69 19.97
CA MET A 454 -0.45 36.42 19.00
C MET A 454 -0.86 37.63 18.16
N ARG A 455 -0.28 38.82 18.39
CA ARG A 455 -0.33 39.92 17.41
C ARG A 455 0.42 39.46 16.16
N GLN A 456 -0.06 39.82 14.97
CA GLN A 456 0.74 39.69 13.74
C GLN A 456 2.01 40.54 13.92
N CYS A 457 3.11 39.92 14.32
CA CYS A 457 4.42 40.55 14.34
C CYS A 457 5.10 40.25 13.00
N ASP A 458 4.99 41.22 12.09
CA ASP A 458 6.14 41.58 11.28
C ASP A 458 7.27 41.95 12.25
N THR A 459 8.47 41.44 11.98
CA THR A 459 9.76 41.63 12.67
C THR A 459 10.09 40.68 13.83
N ASN A 460 11.25 40.03 13.64
CA ASN A 460 11.99 39.24 14.62
C ASN A 460 12.42 40.13 15.77
N ASP A 461 12.14 39.74 17.01
CA ASP A 461 13.04 40.02 18.14
C ASP A 461 12.78 38.99 19.25
N ASP A 462 13.76 38.11 19.42
CA ASP A 462 13.92 37.23 20.59
C ASP A 462 14.62 38.04 21.69
N VAL A 463 13.89 38.44 22.73
CA VAL A 463 14.51 38.74 24.04
C VAL A 463 13.64 38.13 25.13
N ASP A 464 14.25 37.20 25.87
CA ASP A 464 13.73 36.66 27.12
C ASP A 464 13.75 37.76 28.19
N ASP A 465 12.59 38.10 28.74
CA ASP A 465 12.51 38.65 30.09
C ASP A 465 11.26 38.11 30.81
N ILE A 466 11.52 37.52 31.98
CA ILE A 466 10.55 37.03 32.95
C ILE A 466 10.57 38.05 34.08
N ASP A 467 9.47 38.77 34.31
CA ASP A 467 8.96 39.21 35.64
C ASP A 467 8.10 40.49 35.56
N SER A 468 6.79 40.33 35.31
CA SER A 468 5.70 41.04 36.01
C SER A 468 4.34 40.64 35.41
N ALA A 469 3.46 40.07 36.22
CA ALA A 469 2.06 39.87 35.83
C ALA A 469 1.33 41.22 35.94
N ASP A 470 1.34 41.99 34.85
CA ASP A 470 0.60 43.25 34.77
C ASP A 470 -0.89 43.02 34.51
N ALA A 471 -1.74 43.86 35.12
CA ALA A 471 -3.19 43.87 34.89
C ALA A 471 -3.57 44.11 33.41
N ALA A 472 -2.67 44.73 32.62
CA ALA A 472 -2.82 44.92 31.19
C ALA A 472 -2.81 43.59 30.40
N ASP A 473 -2.02 42.60 30.82
CA ASP A 473 -1.95 41.26 30.19
C ASP A 473 -3.24 40.45 30.47
N ALA A 474 -3.90 40.71 31.60
CA ALA A 474 -5.21 40.12 31.93
C ALA A 474 -6.35 40.69 31.07
N THR A 475 -6.38 42.01 30.86
CA THR A 475 -7.39 42.68 30.01
C THR A 475 -7.21 42.31 28.53
N ASP A 476 -5.98 42.29 28.02
CA ASP A 476 -5.69 41.86 26.64
C ASP A 476 -6.09 40.39 26.41
N ARG A 477 -5.92 39.54 27.41
CA ARG A 477 -6.36 38.14 27.36
C ARG A 477 -7.89 38.02 27.34
N GLU A 478 -8.60 38.74 28.19
CA GLU A 478 -10.07 38.73 28.21
C GLU A 478 -10.64 39.19 26.86
N GLN A 479 -10.07 40.25 26.29
CA GLN A 479 -10.42 40.72 24.94
C GLN A 479 -10.13 39.68 23.86
N TRP A 480 -9.00 38.97 23.95
CA TRP A 480 -8.66 37.91 23.02
C TRP A 480 -9.64 36.73 23.13
N ILE A 481 -9.95 36.26 24.34
CA ILE A 481 -10.95 35.20 24.60
C ILE A 481 -12.28 35.58 23.98
N GLU A 482 -12.72 36.81 24.23
CA GLU A 482 -14.00 37.31 23.73
C GLU A 482 -14.01 37.39 22.20
N THR A 483 -12.89 37.79 21.58
CA THR A 483 -12.74 37.78 20.12
C THR A 483 -12.85 36.36 19.55
N GLN A 484 -12.21 35.37 20.17
CA GLN A 484 -12.30 33.98 19.74
C GLN A 484 -13.72 33.42 19.91
N ARG A 485 -14.38 33.76 21.02
CA ARG A 485 -15.76 33.36 21.31
C ARG A 485 -16.73 33.92 20.28
N ASN A 486 -16.69 35.22 20.03
CA ASN A 486 -17.52 35.88 19.02
C ASN A 486 -17.29 35.29 17.63
N THR A 487 -16.03 34.97 17.27
CA THR A 487 -15.72 34.32 15.99
C THR A 487 -16.42 32.97 15.83
N LEU A 488 -16.51 32.17 16.90
CA LEU A 488 -17.20 30.88 16.86
C LEU A 488 -18.73 31.02 16.91
N ASP A 489 -19.25 31.96 17.69
CA ASP A 489 -20.70 32.21 17.81
C ASP A 489 -21.29 32.74 16.49
N ASP A 490 -20.56 33.61 15.78
CA ASP A 490 -21.00 34.20 14.50
C ASP A 490 -20.80 33.28 13.29
N ALA A 491 -20.07 32.17 13.45
CA ALA A 491 -19.68 31.33 12.32
C ALA A 491 -20.79 30.38 11.83
N PHE A 492 -21.72 29.93 12.68
CA PHE A 492 -22.67 28.88 12.36
C PHE A 492 -24.04 29.44 11.98
N ASP A 493 -24.58 29.00 10.84
CA ASP A 493 -25.96 29.32 10.43
C ASP A 493 -26.89 28.23 11.02
N GLY A 494 -27.19 28.31 12.32
CA GLY A 494 -28.00 27.34 13.07
C GLY A 494 -27.24 26.61 14.18
N PRO A 495 -27.82 25.58 14.84
CA PRO A 495 -27.14 24.82 15.88
C PRO A 495 -25.88 24.11 15.32
N PRO A 496 -24.69 24.28 15.94
CA PRO A 496 -23.46 23.66 15.45
C PRO A 496 -23.48 22.13 15.38
N CYS A 497 -24.35 21.44 16.14
CA CYS A 497 -24.49 19.99 16.14
C CYS A 497 -23.13 19.25 16.25
N MET A 498 -22.27 19.63 17.21
CA MET A 498 -20.97 19.02 17.51
C MET A 498 -20.66 19.05 19.01
N LYS A 499 -19.82 18.16 19.54
CA LYS A 499 -19.37 18.25 20.93
C LYS A 499 -17.99 18.88 21.01
N LEU A 500 -17.90 20.20 20.93
CA LEU A 500 -16.62 20.93 20.92
C LEU A 500 -16.37 21.67 22.22
N GLU A 501 -15.16 21.50 22.77
CA GLU A 501 -14.65 22.29 23.89
C GLU A 501 -13.28 22.86 23.54
N PHE A 502 -13.14 24.19 23.62
CA PHE A 502 -11.91 24.92 23.30
C PHE A 502 -11.39 25.65 24.53
N ARG A 503 -10.15 25.35 24.93
CA ARG A 503 -9.53 25.84 26.16
C ARG A 503 -8.13 26.40 25.92
N MET A 504 -7.67 27.21 26.87
CA MET A 504 -6.28 27.68 26.96
C MET A 504 -5.54 27.08 28.16
N SER A 505 -4.23 26.92 28.05
CA SER A 505 -3.37 26.42 29.13
C SER A 505 -2.67 27.53 29.93
N TRP A 506 -3.26 28.72 30.03
CA TRP A 506 -2.66 29.84 30.75
C TRP A 506 -2.51 29.56 32.24
N GLY A 507 -1.41 29.98 32.87
CA GLY A 507 -1.20 29.80 34.32
C GLY A 507 -1.02 28.34 34.77
N ILE A 508 -0.95 27.40 33.82
CA ILE A 508 -0.67 25.98 34.04
C ILE A 508 0.84 25.76 34.15
N GLN A 509 1.27 24.83 34.99
CA GLN A 509 2.69 24.52 35.18
C GLN A 509 3.24 23.79 33.95
N GLY A 510 4.12 24.47 33.20
CA GLY A 510 4.75 23.97 31.98
C GLY A 510 4.23 24.67 30.72
N SER A 511 5.14 25.14 29.87
CA SER A 511 4.80 25.62 28.52
C SER A 511 4.92 24.48 27.52
N PHE A 512 4.00 24.37 26.57
CA PHE A 512 4.12 23.45 25.45
C PHE A 512 4.37 24.20 24.14
N HIS A 513 5.23 23.63 23.31
CA HIS A 513 5.47 24.08 21.93
C HIS A 513 5.09 23.02 20.91
N ASP A 514 4.63 21.86 21.37
CA ASP A 514 4.31 20.73 20.54
C ASP A 514 2.97 20.91 19.84
N ARG A 515 2.85 20.26 18.68
CA ARG A 515 1.69 20.40 17.80
C ARG A 515 1.23 19.03 17.36
N PHE A 516 0.02 18.66 17.76
CA PHE A 516 -0.51 17.34 17.50
C PHE A 516 -1.98 17.37 17.12
N LEU A 517 -2.34 16.49 16.17
CA LEU A 517 -3.71 16.07 15.94
C LEU A 517 -3.87 14.65 16.51
N ILE A 518 -4.70 14.51 17.53
CA ILE A 518 -4.84 13.32 18.37
C ILE A 518 -6.21 12.72 18.15
N PHE A 519 -6.26 11.40 18.00
CA PHE A 519 -7.49 10.63 17.84
C PHE A 519 -7.52 9.56 18.94
N PRO A 520 -8.09 9.87 20.10
CA PRO A 520 -8.26 8.90 21.17
C PRO A 520 -9.35 7.91 20.79
N GLY A 521 -9.09 6.63 21.02
CA GLY A 521 -10.16 5.64 21.08
C GLY A 521 -10.99 5.49 19.80
N LEU A 522 -10.43 5.74 18.62
CA LEU A 522 -10.88 5.01 17.43
C LEU A 522 -10.79 3.53 17.85
N GLY A 523 -11.91 2.78 17.92
CA GLY A 523 -12.14 1.45 18.55
C GLY A 523 -10.99 0.45 18.92
N ARG A 524 -11.30 -0.70 19.55
CA ARG A 524 -10.33 -1.62 20.25
C ARG A 524 -9.09 -0.91 20.89
N GLY A 525 -9.28 0.31 21.39
CA GLY A 525 -8.35 1.01 22.27
C GLY A 525 -6.97 1.39 21.72
N ARG A 526 -6.82 1.87 20.47
CA ARG A 526 -5.53 2.46 20.05
C ARG A 526 -5.67 3.92 19.66
N THR A 527 -5.05 4.79 20.45
CA THR A 527 -4.81 6.19 20.13
C THR A 527 -4.02 6.30 18.84
N ARG A 528 -4.33 7.28 18.00
CA ARG A 528 -3.47 7.68 16.88
C ARG A 528 -3.14 9.15 17.01
N VAL A 529 -1.90 9.52 16.73
CA VAL A 529 -1.43 10.90 16.87
C VAL A 529 -0.65 11.27 15.63
N TRP A 530 -0.90 12.46 15.10
CA TRP A 530 -0.07 13.07 14.07
C TRP A 530 0.66 14.26 14.65
N SER A 531 1.99 14.26 14.54
CA SER A 531 2.83 15.42 14.79
C SER A 531 2.71 16.38 13.61
N LEU A 532 2.46 17.65 13.92
CA LEU A 532 2.33 18.72 12.95
C LEU A 532 3.61 19.55 12.95
N GLY A 533 4.34 19.56 11.83
CA GLY A 533 5.60 20.30 11.71
C GLY A 533 5.44 21.83 11.69
N ALA A 534 4.22 22.34 11.68
CA ALA A 534 3.88 23.76 11.78
C ALA A 534 2.50 23.91 12.45
N SER A 535 2.24 25.07 13.06
CA SER A 535 0.92 25.39 13.61
C SER A 535 -0.12 25.48 12.50
N ILE A 536 -1.39 25.23 12.82
CA ILE A 536 -2.48 25.21 11.82
C ILE A 536 -2.55 26.52 11.03
N ASN A 537 -2.28 27.65 11.68
CA ASN A 537 -2.25 28.96 11.04
C ASN A 537 -1.14 29.14 9.97
N HIS A 538 -0.08 28.31 9.99
CA HIS A 538 1.04 28.35 9.05
C HIS A 538 1.29 27.02 8.30
N ILE A 539 0.44 26.00 8.51
CA ILE A 539 0.65 24.68 7.90
C ILE A 539 0.59 24.76 6.37
N GLY A 540 1.59 24.22 5.70
CA GLY A 540 1.75 24.29 4.25
C GLY A 540 2.19 25.65 3.69
N ALA A 541 2.23 26.71 4.51
CA ALA A 541 2.77 28.01 4.11
C ALA A 541 4.30 28.06 4.17
N GLN A 542 4.92 27.15 4.92
CA GLN A 542 6.35 26.92 4.99
C GLN A 542 6.62 25.42 4.84
N HIS A 543 7.88 25.03 4.65
CA HIS A 543 8.25 23.62 4.66
C HIS A 543 7.82 23.00 5.99
N CYS A 544 6.92 22.02 5.93
CA CYS A 544 6.49 21.30 7.12
C CYS A 544 6.14 19.85 6.79
N ILE A 545 6.25 19.01 7.81
CA ILE A 545 5.98 17.58 7.74
C ILE A 545 4.86 17.27 8.73
N VAL A 546 3.83 16.55 8.28
CA VAL A 546 2.81 15.97 9.14
C VAL A 546 3.00 14.47 9.15
N GLN A 547 3.24 13.89 10.32
CA GLN A 547 3.60 12.47 10.44
C GLN A 547 2.88 11.78 11.60
N GLU A 548 2.44 10.56 11.40
CA GLU A 548 1.88 9.74 12.46
C GLU A 548 2.98 9.30 13.45
N VAL A 549 2.73 9.49 14.73
CA VAL A 549 3.62 9.11 15.84
C VAL A 549 3.49 7.61 16.09
N SER A 550 4.63 6.92 16.13
CA SER A 550 4.67 5.45 16.31
C SER A 550 4.26 4.99 17.72
N TYR A 551 4.38 5.85 18.71
CA TYR A 551 4.02 5.62 20.12
C TYR A 551 3.15 6.78 20.62
N PRO A 552 1.84 6.76 20.33
CA PRO A 552 0.94 7.88 20.56
C PRO A 552 0.51 8.06 22.02
N GLU A 553 0.64 7.04 22.87
CA GLU A 553 0.14 7.03 24.25
C GLU A 553 0.79 8.11 25.13
N PRO A 554 2.12 8.30 25.14
CA PRO A 554 2.74 9.39 25.92
C PRO A 554 2.29 10.78 25.49
N VAL A 555 1.96 10.95 24.20
CA VAL A 555 1.46 12.24 23.69
C VAL A 555 0.04 12.50 24.17
N LEU A 556 -0.82 11.48 24.18
CA LEU A 556 -2.17 11.57 24.74
C LEU A 556 -2.13 11.83 26.24
N GLU A 557 -1.29 11.12 26.99
CA GLU A 557 -1.14 11.31 28.44
C GLU A 557 -0.65 12.74 28.77
N ALA A 558 0.32 13.25 28.02
CA ALA A 558 0.79 14.63 28.17
C ALA A 558 -0.32 15.65 27.88
N PHE A 559 -1.06 15.45 26.79
CA PHE A 559 -2.19 16.30 26.43
C PHE A 559 -3.28 16.28 27.53
N GLN A 560 -3.65 15.09 28.03
CA GLN A 560 -4.60 14.93 29.12
C GLN A 560 -4.12 15.62 30.40
N GLY A 561 -2.83 15.53 30.72
CA GLY A 561 -2.23 16.25 31.84
C GLY A 561 -2.42 17.77 31.74
N PHE A 562 -2.22 18.37 30.57
CA PHE A 562 -2.51 19.80 30.36
C PHE A 562 -4.02 20.10 30.36
N TRP A 563 -4.84 19.20 29.82
CA TRP A 563 -6.30 19.35 29.74
C TRP A 563 -6.98 19.31 31.12
N GLU A 564 -6.53 18.42 32.00
CA GLU A 564 -7.04 18.32 33.37
C GLU A 564 -6.69 19.57 34.18
N GLN A 565 -5.47 20.09 34.01
CA GLN A 565 -5.06 21.34 34.64
C GLN A 565 -5.83 22.55 34.10
N SER A 566 -6.33 22.49 32.86
CA SER A 566 -7.14 23.55 32.24
C SER A 566 -8.62 23.49 32.62
N ASN A 567 -9.04 22.60 33.54
CA ASN A 567 -10.45 22.40 33.91
C ASN A 567 -11.04 23.48 34.84
N ARG A 568 -10.63 24.74 34.67
CA ARG A 568 -11.16 25.90 35.40
C ARG A 568 -11.93 26.81 34.46
N PRO A 569 -12.97 27.52 34.93
CA PRO A 569 -13.75 28.43 34.10
C PRO A 569 -12.90 29.51 33.42
N GLU A 570 -11.83 29.98 34.08
CA GLU A 570 -10.91 30.99 33.52
C GLU A 570 -10.14 30.53 32.27
N HIS A 571 -10.08 29.22 32.01
CA HIS A 571 -9.37 28.63 30.87
C HIS A 571 -10.31 28.29 29.71
N LEU A 572 -11.63 28.43 29.89
CA LEU A 572 -12.62 28.09 28.88
C LEU A 572 -12.78 29.24 27.87
N ILE A 573 -12.56 28.94 26.59
CA ILE A 573 -12.81 29.88 25.49
C ILE A 573 -14.23 29.68 24.98
N TRP A 574 -14.56 28.45 24.57
CA TRP A 574 -15.84 28.12 23.95
C TRP A 574 -16.24 26.67 24.19
N LYS A 575 -17.55 26.39 24.31
CA LYS A 575 -18.09 25.04 24.51
C LYS A 575 -19.48 24.88 23.91
N TYR A 576 -19.71 23.76 23.23
CA TYR A 576 -21.02 23.34 22.74
C TYR A 576 -21.13 21.80 22.87
N SER A 577 -22.31 21.30 23.26
CA SER A 577 -22.52 19.91 23.69
C SER A 577 -23.81 19.31 23.16
#